data_AF-A0A6L6BP56-F1
#
_entry.id   AF-A0A6L6BP56-F1
#
_cell.length_a   1.000
_cell.length_b   1.000
_cell.length_c   1.000
_cell.angle_alpha   90.00
_cell.angle_beta   90.00
_cell.angle_gamma   90.00
#
_symmetry.space_group_name_H-M   'P 1'
#
loop_
_entity.id
_entity.type
_entity.pdbx_description
1 polymer ?
#
loop_
_entity_poly.entity_id
_entity_poly.type
_entity_poly.pdbx_seq_one_letter_code
_entity_poly.pdbx_strand_id
1 'polypeptide(L)'
;MSETRLAFRTCPLCEAGCGLEIAVQTSPLQVINKTESIGRIRGDMDDVFSHGFICPKGSTLKQLHEDPDRLRKPLIKRNGVHVEVEWDEAWAEVAGRLQDLIERHGRDAVAVYLGNPNAHSLSAMLYNRTLLQGLGTHNRFSASTVDQLPKQVAAGYMFGTGVHVAVPDLDRTDFLMILGANPYASNGSVCTAPDFPGRIEAIKTRGGTVVVVDPRFTRTAQEADTWLAIRPASDALFLMAVVNVLFAENLVKIQDRIAVLLNGLEDIRQACQRFTPEAVSDATGLDPQAIRQVARDMSAASSAAVYGRIGTTTTEFGTTASWLVDVVNTLTGNLDSVGGAMFAKPVLGGPTTRGTSGKGSGFRIGRGGGKTKVNGYPEVMG
;
A
#
# COMPACT_ATOMS: atom_id res chain seq x y z
N MET A 1 39.84 -23.49 1.80
CA MET A 1 38.77 -23.48 0.78
C MET A 1 37.73 -22.47 1.22
N SER A 2 37.02 -21.81 0.30
CA SER A 2 35.91 -20.93 0.65
C SER A 2 34.71 -21.78 1.08
N GLU A 3 34.17 -21.50 2.27
CA GLU A 3 32.96 -22.13 2.77
C GLU A 3 31.75 -21.39 2.21
N THR A 4 30.69 -22.13 1.85
CA THR A 4 29.41 -21.54 1.42
C THR A 4 28.32 -22.01 2.39
N ARG A 5 27.62 -21.05 3.00
CA ARG A 5 26.43 -21.31 3.81
C ARG A 5 25.21 -20.68 3.14
N LEU A 6 24.04 -21.30 3.32
CA LEU A 6 22.77 -20.72 2.89
C LEU A 6 22.16 -19.89 4.02
N ALA A 7 21.62 -18.73 3.69
CA ALA A 7 20.88 -17.87 4.59
C ALA A 7 19.52 -17.53 3.99
N PHE A 8 18.46 -17.77 4.74
CA PHE A 8 17.09 -17.49 4.32
C PHE A 8 16.60 -16.17 4.90
N ARG A 9 16.08 -15.28 4.06
CA ARG A 9 15.63 -13.93 4.46
C ARG A 9 14.40 -13.51 3.69
N THR A 10 13.54 -12.71 4.31
CA THR A 10 12.49 -12.00 3.58
C THR A 10 13.12 -10.88 2.75
N CYS A 11 12.65 -10.70 1.53
CA CYS A 11 13.08 -9.61 0.65
C CYS A 11 12.77 -8.25 1.29
N PRO A 12 13.77 -7.36 1.46
CA PRO A 12 13.61 -6.13 2.22
C PRO A 12 13.10 -4.94 1.38
N LEU A 13 12.62 -5.16 0.14
CA LEU A 13 12.32 -4.06 -0.80
C LEU A 13 10.87 -3.59 -0.79
N CYS A 14 9.92 -4.50 -0.99
CA CYS A 14 8.49 -4.19 -1.01
C CYS A 14 7.75 -5.07 0.02
N GLU A 15 6.49 -4.77 0.26
CA GLU A 15 5.63 -5.45 1.21
C GLU A 15 5.20 -6.86 0.79
N ALA A 16 5.44 -7.27 -0.47
CA ALA A 16 5.07 -8.61 -0.95
C ALA A 16 5.77 -9.76 -0.19
N GLY A 17 6.89 -9.48 0.48
CA GLY A 17 7.47 -10.41 1.46
C GLY A 17 8.05 -11.70 0.89
N CYS A 18 8.52 -11.72 -0.36
CA CYS A 18 9.12 -12.91 -0.98
C CYS A 18 10.29 -13.48 -0.15
N GLY A 19 10.37 -14.81 -0.06
CA GLY A 19 11.48 -15.53 0.55
C GLY A 19 12.72 -15.58 -0.36
N LEU A 20 13.88 -15.28 0.22
CA LEU A 20 15.18 -15.30 -0.44
C LEU A 20 16.04 -16.42 0.15
N GLU A 21 16.68 -17.20 -0.72
CA GLU A 21 17.84 -18.00 -0.38
C GLU A 21 19.11 -17.29 -0.86
N ILE A 22 20.00 -16.98 0.08
CA ILE A 22 21.25 -16.25 -0.14
C ILE A 22 22.41 -17.18 0.14
N ALA A 23 23.22 -17.47 -0.88
CA ALA A 23 24.50 -18.14 -0.68
C ALA A 23 25.52 -17.13 -0.17
N VAL A 24 25.99 -17.31 1.07
CA VAL A 24 27.01 -16.49 1.70
C VAL A 24 28.33 -17.24 1.65
N GLN A 25 29.36 -16.58 1.13
CA GLN A 25 30.69 -17.14 0.93
C GLN A 25 31.68 -16.51 1.88
N THR A 26 32.48 -17.36 2.52
CA THR A 26 33.50 -16.95 3.47
C THR A 26 34.83 -17.61 3.14
N SER A 27 35.87 -16.81 2.91
CA SER A 27 37.26 -17.25 2.77
C SER A 27 38.05 -17.10 4.08
N PRO A 28 39.19 -17.81 4.27
CA PRO A 28 40.00 -17.67 5.48
C PRO A 28 40.44 -16.23 5.80
N LEU A 29 40.77 -15.43 4.77
CA LEU A 29 41.11 -14.00 4.94
C LEU A 29 39.91 -13.16 5.38
N GLN A 30 38.71 -13.51 4.88
CA GLN A 30 37.47 -12.85 5.26
C GLN A 30 37.04 -13.17 6.70
N VAL A 31 37.34 -14.37 7.22
CA VAL A 31 37.15 -14.71 8.64
C VAL A 31 37.97 -13.79 9.54
N ILE A 32 39.24 -13.58 9.20
CA ILE A 32 40.16 -12.70 9.96
C ILE A 32 39.64 -11.25 9.94
N ASN A 33 39.15 -10.80 8.79
CA ASN A 33 38.64 -9.43 8.61
C ASN A 33 37.17 -9.26 9.03
N LYS A 34 36.50 -10.32 9.51
CA LYS A 34 35.06 -10.36 9.84
C LYS A 34 34.17 -9.83 8.71
N THR A 35 34.52 -10.20 7.48
CA THR A 35 33.79 -9.87 6.27
C THR A 35 33.16 -11.12 5.68
N GLU A 36 32.05 -10.98 4.96
CA GLU A 36 31.42 -12.03 4.17
C GLU A 36 31.15 -11.47 2.77
N SER A 37 31.08 -12.34 1.76
CA SER A 37 30.67 -11.95 0.41
C SER A 37 29.39 -12.66 0.00
N ILE A 38 28.56 -11.98 -0.80
CA ILE A 38 27.33 -12.56 -1.30
C ILE A 38 27.64 -13.33 -2.58
N GLY A 39 27.32 -14.61 -2.60
CA GLY A 39 27.42 -15.45 -3.80
C GLY A 39 26.24 -15.20 -4.73
N ARG A 40 25.23 -16.07 -4.66
CA ARG A 40 23.99 -16.01 -5.43
C ARG A 40 22.81 -15.69 -4.52
N ILE A 41 21.85 -14.92 -5.02
CA ILE A 41 20.53 -14.74 -4.43
C ILE A 41 19.51 -15.38 -5.37
N ARG A 42 18.66 -16.26 -4.84
CA ARG A 42 17.51 -16.82 -5.55
C ARG A 42 16.28 -16.82 -4.65
N GLY A 43 15.11 -17.13 -5.20
CA GLY A 43 13.93 -17.37 -4.40
C GLY A 43 14.08 -18.64 -3.56
N ASP A 44 13.59 -18.58 -2.34
CA ASP A 44 13.47 -19.74 -1.47
C ASP A 44 12.29 -20.60 -1.94
N MET A 45 12.58 -21.82 -2.40
CA MET A 45 11.58 -22.74 -2.95
C MET A 45 10.62 -23.26 -1.87
N ASP A 46 11.05 -23.27 -0.61
CA ASP A 46 10.27 -23.76 0.53
C ASP A 46 9.50 -22.62 1.24
N ASP A 47 9.66 -21.37 0.79
CA ASP A 47 8.96 -20.22 1.35
C ASP A 47 7.45 -20.33 1.07
N VAL A 48 6.68 -20.30 2.16
CA VAL A 48 5.21 -20.55 2.13
C VAL A 48 4.41 -19.43 1.48
N PHE A 49 5.00 -18.24 1.30
CA PHE A 49 4.33 -17.11 0.68
C PHE A 49 4.59 -17.07 -0.83
N SER A 50 5.84 -17.21 -1.23
CA SER A 50 6.31 -16.96 -2.59
C SER A 50 6.71 -18.18 -3.40
N HIS A 51 6.90 -19.35 -2.77
CA HIS A 51 7.19 -20.62 -3.45
C HIS A 51 8.32 -20.52 -4.50
N GLY A 52 9.40 -19.80 -4.16
CA GLY A 52 10.54 -19.57 -5.04
C GLY A 52 10.41 -18.38 -6.00
N PHE A 53 9.26 -17.71 -6.06
CA PHE A 53 9.11 -16.48 -6.86
C PHE A 53 9.92 -15.32 -6.27
N ILE A 54 10.75 -14.71 -7.10
CA ILE A 54 11.32 -13.39 -6.87
C ILE A 54 11.29 -12.56 -8.15
N CYS A 55 11.05 -11.25 -8.03
CA CYS A 55 11.12 -10.33 -9.16
C CYS A 55 12.57 -9.87 -9.41
N PRO A 56 12.87 -9.18 -10.54
CA PRO A 56 14.22 -8.69 -10.84
C PRO A 56 14.86 -7.83 -9.75
N LYS A 57 14.05 -7.15 -8.93
CA LYS A 57 14.54 -6.36 -7.79
C LYS A 57 15.17 -7.24 -6.71
N GLY A 58 14.60 -8.42 -6.45
CA GLY A 58 15.11 -9.35 -5.44
C GLY A 58 16.40 -10.04 -5.90
N SER A 59 16.46 -10.45 -7.17
CA SER A 59 17.64 -11.14 -7.73
C SER A 59 18.88 -10.25 -7.83
N THR A 60 18.70 -8.92 -7.84
CA THR A 60 19.75 -7.91 -8.00
C THR A 60 20.24 -7.30 -6.68
N LEU A 61 19.72 -7.76 -5.54
CA LEU A 61 20.09 -7.25 -4.21
C LEU A 61 21.59 -7.33 -3.90
N LYS A 62 22.31 -8.29 -4.50
CA LYS A 62 23.77 -8.38 -4.38
C LYS A 62 24.45 -7.11 -4.90
N GLN A 63 24.05 -6.62 -6.09
CA GLN A 63 24.67 -5.43 -6.68
C GLN A 63 24.45 -4.21 -5.79
N LEU A 64 23.25 -4.06 -5.21
CA LEU A 64 22.98 -2.98 -4.26
C LEU A 64 23.80 -3.10 -2.96
N HIS A 65 24.01 -4.32 -2.47
CA HIS A 65 24.79 -4.55 -1.25
C HIS A 65 26.28 -4.22 -1.43
N GLU A 66 26.81 -4.57 -2.60
CA GLU A 66 28.22 -4.46 -2.99
C GLU A 66 28.54 -3.17 -3.75
N ASP A 67 27.56 -2.27 -3.89
CA ASP A 67 27.72 -0.98 -4.57
C ASP A 67 28.92 -0.19 -3.98
N PRO A 68 29.90 0.23 -4.80
CA PRO A 68 31.05 0.98 -4.32
C PRO A 68 30.68 2.34 -3.74
N ASP A 69 29.56 2.94 -4.16
CA ASP A 69 29.08 4.25 -3.68
C ASP A 69 28.25 4.14 -2.38
N ARG A 70 28.05 2.92 -1.86
CA ARG A 70 27.33 2.72 -0.60
C ARG A 70 28.05 3.41 0.55
N LEU A 71 27.34 4.32 1.23
CA LEU A 71 27.84 5.03 2.40
C LEU A 71 28.22 4.07 3.54
N ARG A 72 29.46 4.15 4.02
CA ARG A 72 30.00 3.34 5.12
C ARG A 72 30.35 4.15 6.37
N LYS A 73 30.48 5.47 6.22
CA LYS A 73 30.74 6.43 7.29
C LYS A 73 29.80 7.63 7.18
N PRO A 74 29.50 8.31 8.30
CA PRO A 74 28.81 9.59 8.27
C PRO A 74 29.56 10.63 7.43
N LEU A 75 28.81 11.54 6.82
CA LEU A 75 29.32 12.67 6.04
C LEU A 75 28.82 13.98 6.65
N ILE A 76 29.75 14.92 6.92
CA ILE A 76 29.42 16.30 7.34
C ILE A 76 29.79 17.26 6.22
N LYS A 77 28.89 18.21 5.90
CA LYS A 77 29.16 19.24 4.91
C LYS A 77 30.02 20.37 5.51
N ARG A 78 31.25 20.53 5.04
CA ARG A 78 32.22 21.57 5.42
C ARG A 78 32.62 22.38 4.21
N ASN A 79 32.50 23.70 4.29
CA ASN A 79 32.84 24.62 3.19
C ASN A 79 32.21 24.22 1.84
N GLY A 80 30.97 23.73 1.87
CA GLY A 80 30.23 23.30 0.68
C GLY A 80 30.45 21.84 0.24
N VAL A 81 31.40 21.11 0.83
CA VAL A 81 31.76 19.74 0.43
C VAL A 81 31.47 18.73 1.54
N HIS A 82 31.01 17.52 1.20
CA HIS A 82 30.82 16.45 2.17
C HIS A 82 32.15 15.78 2.51
N VAL A 83 32.43 15.66 3.80
CA VAL A 83 33.67 15.06 4.33
C VAL A 83 33.29 13.89 5.25
N GLU A 84 33.96 12.75 5.08
CA GLU A 84 33.82 11.60 5.97
C GLU A 84 34.31 11.91 7.38
N VAL A 85 33.53 11.48 8.38
CA VAL A 85 33.84 11.61 9.81
C VAL A 85 33.52 10.32 10.55
N GLU A 86 33.97 10.20 11.80
CA GLU A 86 33.57 9.10 12.67
C GLU A 86 32.23 9.38 13.37
N TRP A 87 31.60 8.34 13.91
CA TRP A 87 30.28 8.44 14.51
C TRP A 87 30.21 9.42 15.70
N ASP A 88 31.23 9.49 16.54
CA ASP A 88 31.24 10.41 17.68
C ASP A 88 31.19 11.88 17.25
N GLU A 89 31.92 12.22 16.18
CA GLU A 89 31.92 13.56 15.58
C GLU A 89 30.57 13.89 14.93
N ALA A 90 29.97 12.92 14.22
CA ALA A 90 28.63 13.07 13.65
C ALA A 90 27.57 13.33 14.73
N TRP A 91 27.61 12.60 15.85
CA TRP A 91 26.69 12.81 16.95
C TRP A 91 26.93 14.13 17.68
N ALA A 92 28.19 14.55 17.86
CA ALA A 92 28.52 15.85 18.44
C ALA A 92 27.98 17.00 17.57
N GLU A 93 28.08 16.90 16.24
CA GLU A 93 27.53 17.88 15.30
C GLU A 93 26.01 17.99 15.41
N VAL A 94 25.30 16.86 15.50
CA VAL A 94 23.85 16.82 15.69
C VAL A 94 23.47 17.43 17.04
N ALA A 95 24.14 17.02 18.12
CA ALA A 95 23.86 17.51 19.47
C ALA A 95 24.08 19.03 19.59
N GLY A 96 25.16 19.55 18.99
CA GLY A 96 25.51 20.96 19.05
C GLY A 96 24.57 21.89 18.27
N ARG A 97 23.74 21.36 17.34
CA ARG A 97 22.84 22.17 16.51
C ARG A 97 21.36 21.91 16.77
N LEU A 98 20.96 20.66 16.97
CA LEU A 98 19.56 20.29 17.00
C LEU A 98 18.84 20.89 18.22
N GLN A 99 19.49 20.91 19.39
CA GLN A 99 18.90 21.47 20.61
C GLN A 99 18.70 22.98 20.47
N ASP A 100 19.74 23.70 20.06
CA ASP A 100 19.71 25.15 19.85
C ASP A 100 18.62 25.58 18.84
N LEU A 101 18.44 24.82 17.75
CA LEU A 101 17.35 25.07 16.78
C LEU A 101 15.96 24.91 17.43
N ILE A 102 15.76 23.86 18.22
CA ILE A 102 14.50 23.61 18.91
C ILE A 102 14.24 24.68 19.98
N GLU A 103 15.26 25.12 20.71
CA GLU A 103 15.15 26.17 21.73
C GLU A 103 14.78 27.53 21.13
N ARG A 104 15.38 27.90 19.99
CA ARG A 104 15.13 29.20 19.33
C ARG A 104 13.85 29.25 18.53
N HIS A 105 13.48 28.15 17.87
CA HIS A 105 12.41 28.13 16.86
C HIS A 105 11.24 27.20 17.21
N GLY A 106 11.32 26.49 18.33
CA GLY A 106 10.32 25.52 18.75
C GLY A 106 10.48 24.16 18.07
N ARG A 107 9.71 23.18 18.56
CA ARG A 107 9.80 21.78 18.11
C ARG A 107 9.40 21.58 16.64
N ASP A 108 8.52 22.43 16.12
CA ASP A 108 8.06 22.40 14.72
C ASP A 108 9.03 23.09 13.75
N ALA A 109 10.22 23.50 14.21
CA ALA A 109 11.34 23.84 13.32
C ALA A 109 12.00 22.60 12.70
N VAL A 110 11.73 21.42 13.25
CA VAL A 110 12.24 20.13 12.78
C VAL A 110 11.10 19.36 12.12
N ALA A 111 11.43 18.58 11.09
CA ALA A 111 10.51 17.62 10.48
C ALA A 111 11.16 16.25 10.39
N VAL A 112 10.35 15.20 10.44
CA VAL A 112 10.81 13.81 10.31
C VAL A 112 10.11 13.16 9.13
N TYR A 113 10.88 12.57 8.22
CA TYR A 113 10.38 11.71 7.16
C TYR A 113 10.73 10.25 7.46
N LEU A 114 9.70 9.45 7.75
CA LEU A 114 9.84 8.01 7.96
C LEU A 114 9.86 7.30 6.59
N GLY A 115 11.05 6.84 6.17
CA GLY A 115 11.29 6.24 4.85
C GLY A 115 10.58 4.90 4.58
N ASN A 116 10.77 4.35 3.37
CA ASN A 116 10.20 3.06 2.95
C ASN A 116 11.31 2.03 2.71
N PRO A 117 11.15 0.75 3.07
CA PRO A 117 10.09 0.17 3.93
C PRO A 117 10.50 0.01 5.39
N ASN A 118 9.93 0.85 6.27
CA ASN A 118 10.11 0.70 7.73
C ASN A 118 9.53 -0.63 8.27
N ALA A 119 8.58 -1.24 7.56
CA ALA A 119 7.99 -2.52 7.94
C ALA A 119 9.04 -3.65 8.03
N HIS A 120 10.15 -3.52 7.30
CA HIS A 120 11.25 -4.50 7.29
C HIS A 120 12.34 -4.18 8.33
N SER A 121 12.15 -3.15 9.16
CA SER A 121 13.14 -2.70 10.14
C SER A 121 12.61 -2.84 11.58
N LEU A 122 13.15 -3.83 12.31
CA LEU A 122 12.82 -4.02 13.72
C LEU A 122 13.21 -2.82 14.59
N SER A 123 14.36 -2.20 14.30
CA SER A 123 14.78 -1.00 15.02
C SER A 123 13.83 0.17 14.78
N ALA A 124 13.38 0.39 13.54
CA ALA A 124 12.39 1.42 13.24
C ALA A 124 11.07 1.14 13.97
N MET A 125 10.61 -0.11 14.00
CA MET A 125 9.39 -0.51 14.72
C MET A 125 9.47 -0.23 16.23
N LEU A 126 10.64 -0.42 16.84
CA LEU A 126 10.84 -0.22 18.28
C LEU A 126 11.10 1.25 18.65
N TYR A 127 11.92 1.96 17.87
CA TYR A 127 12.48 3.25 18.28
C TYR A 127 11.82 4.46 17.64
N ASN A 128 11.11 4.33 16.50
CA ASN A 128 10.51 5.51 15.84
C ASN A 128 9.52 6.23 16.74
N ARG A 129 8.69 5.48 17.49
CA ARG A 129 7.73 6.10 18.42
C ARG A 129 8.45 6.92 19.48
N THR A 130 9.49 6.36 20.10
CA THR A 130 10.28 7.02 21.14
C THR A 130 10.97 8.27 20.59
N LEU A 131 11.58 8.17 19.41
CA LEU A 131 12.23 9.32 18.75
C LEU A 131 11.24 10.44 18.44
N LEU A 132 10.09 10.12 17.85
CA LEU A 132 9.07 11.11 17.50
C LEU A 132 8.44 11.76 18.74
N GLN A 133 8.22 10.99 19.81
CA GLN A 133 7.75 11.52 21.09
C GLN A 133 8.79 12.43 21.74
N GLY A 134 10.07 12.07 21.69
CA GLY A 134 11.17 12.88 22.23
C GLY A 134 11.37 14.19 21.47
N LEU A 135 11.33 14.15 20.13
CA LEU A 135 11.38 15.35 19.28
C LEU A 135 10.15 16.22 19.49
N GLY A 136 8.97 15.62 19.65
CA GLY A 136 7.72 16.33 19.89
C GLY A 136 7.30 17.26 18.74
N THR A 137 7.92 17.16 17.57
CA THR A 137 7.49 17.86 16.35
C THR A 137 6.17 17.30 15.86
N HIS A 138 5.31 18.18 15.34
CA HIS A 138 4.11 17.84 14.60
C HIS A 138 4.41 17.56 13.12
N ASN A 139 5.48 18.14 12.55
CA ASN A 139 5.82 17.91 11.13
C ASN A 139 6.34 16.47 10.90
N ARG A 140 5.43 15.53 10.71
CA ARG A 140 5.72 14.11 10.54
C ARG A 140 5.21 13.66 9.19
N PHE A 141 6.13 13.10 8.42
CA PHE A 141 5.87 12.59 7.09
C PHE A 141 6.31 11.13 7.01
N SER A 142 5.74 10.40 6.07
CA SER A 142 6.25 9.08 5.71
C SER A 142 6.10 8.86 4.22
N ALA A 143 6.63 7.74 3.75
CA ALA A 143 6.32 7.26 2.40
C ALA A 143 4.81 7.16 2.13
N SER A 144 3.98 6.92 3.16
CA SER A 144 2.52 6.89 2.99
C SER A 144 1.94 8.25 2.61
N THR A 145 2.59 9.36 2.99
CA THR A 145 2.09 10.73 2.72
C THR A 145 2.00 11.05 1.23
N VAL A 146 2.84 10.40 0.42
CA VAL A 146 2.88 10.57 -1.04
C VAL A 146 2.33 9.36 -1.80
N ASP A 147 1.77 8.38 -1.09
CA ASP A 147 1.29 7.12 -1.66
C ASP A 147 -0.13 6.82 -1.17
N GLN A 148 -0.27 6.23 0.02
CA GLN A 148 -1.50 5.53 0.42
C GLN A 148 -2.33 6.22 1.51
N LEU A 149 -1.96 7.42 1.96
CA LEU A 149 -2.69 8.17 2.99
C LEU A 149 -4.20 8.27 2.70
N PRO A 150 -4.65 8.51 1.45
CA PRO A 150 -6.08 8.55 1.12
C PRO A 150 -6.83 7.24 1.44
N LYS A 151 -6.21 6.08 1.17
CA LYS A 151 -6.77 4.77 1.55
C LYS A 151 -6.79 4.58 3.06
N GLN A 152 -5.75 5.03 3.76
CA GLN A 152 -5.69 4.95 5.22
C GLN A 152 -6.76 5.85 5.88
N VAL A 153 -7.03 7.03 5.34
CA VAL A 153 -8.10 7.91 5.83
C VAL A 153 -9.48 7.28 5.59
N ALA A 154 -9.73 6.76 4.39
CA ALA A 154 -10.97 6.06 4.07
C ALA A 154 -11.21 4.84 5.00
N ALA A 155 -10.18 3.99 5.15
CA ALA A 155 -10.20 2.86 6.07
C ALA A 155 -10.38 3.30 7.54
N GLY A 156 -9.78 4.42 7.93
CA GLY A 156 -9.99 5.04 9.23
C GLY A 156 -11.47 5.32 9.49
N TYR A 157 -12.13 6.01 8.58
CA TYR A 157 -13.54 6.34 8.72
C TYR A 157 -14.46 5.13 8.64
N MET A 158 -14.18 4.15 7.78
CA MET A 158 -15.03 2.96 7.61
C MET A 158 -14.82 1.90 8.70
N PHE A 159 -13.57 1.65 9.08
CA PHE A 159 -13.17 0.48 9.89
C PHE A 159 -12.55 0.87 11.23
N GLY A 160 -12.53 2.17 11.56
CA GLY A 160 -12.08 2.71 12.84
C GLY A 160 -10.57 2.90 12.98
N THR A 161 -9.77 2.50 11.98
CA THR A 161 -8.32 2.69 11.98
C THR A 161 -7.73 2.69 10.56
N GLY A 162 -6.73 3.52 10.32
CA GLY A 162 -6.14 3.67 8.99
C GLY A 162 -5.21 2.54 8.56
N VAL A 163 -4.94 1.55 9.41
CA VAL A 163 -4.06 0.41 9.09
C VAL A 163 -4.82 -0.88 8.81
N HIS A 164 -6.16 -0.89 8.95
CA HIS A 164 -6.98 -2.04 8.58
C HIS A 164 -7.56 -1.83 7.19
N VAL A 165 -6.91 -2.45 6.21
CA VAL A 165 -7.31 -2.37 4.80
C VAL A 165 -7.70 -3.77 4.34
N ALA A 166 -8.88 -3.90 3.75
CA ALA A 166 -9.28 -5.14 3.06
C ALA A 166 -8.46 -5.30 1.78
N VAL A 167 -7.97 -6.51 1.53
CA VAL A 167 -7.11 -6.85 0.39
C VAL A 167 -7.77 -7.94 -0.46
N PRO A 168 -7.56 -7.93 -1.80
CA PRO A 168 -8.18 -8.94 -2.66
C PRO A 168 -7.65 -10.34 -2.34
N ASP A 169 -8.56 -11.31 -2.24
CA ASP A 169 -8.26 -12.73 -2.09
C ASP A 169 -7.91 -13.36 -3.44
N LEU A 170 -6.74 -13.00 -3.95
CA LEU A 170 -6.28 -13.28 -5.32
C LEU A 170 -6.31 -14.77 -5.70
N ASP A 171 -6.19 -15.67 -4.73
CA ASP A 171 -6.16 -17.12 -4.98
C ASP A 171 -7.54 -17.72 -5.22
N ARG A 172 -8.60 -17.00 -4.83
CA ARG A 172 -9.98 -17.50 -4.84
C ARG A 172 -10.96 -16.60 -5.58
N THR A 173 -10.57 -15.37 -5.92
CA THR A 173 -11.41 -14.44 -6.67
C THR A 173 -11.71 -14.95 -8.09
N ASP A 174 -12.95 -14.77 -8.54
CA ASP A 174 -13.38 -15.08 -9.91
C ASP A 174 -13.46 -13.84 -10.80
N PHE A 175 -13.56 -12.65 -10.21
CA PHE A 175 -13.50 -11.38 -10.93
C PHE A 175 -12.59 -10.39 -10.19
N LEU A 176 -11.50 -9.93 -10.82
CA LEU A 176 -10.59 -8.95 -10.23
C LEU A 176 -10.59 -7.66 -11.05
N MET A 177 -10.99 -6.55 -10.44
CA MET A 177 -10.83 -5.22 -11.02
C MET A 177 -9.64 -4.50 -10.38
N ILE A 178 -8.68 -4.10 -11.20
CA ILE A 178 -7.46 -3.39 -10.80
C ILE A 178 -7.57 -1.93 -11.26
N LEU A 179 -7.56 -0.97 -10.33
CA LEU A 179 -7.63 0.46 -10.63
C LEU A 179 -6.33 1.18 -10.28
N GLY A 180 -5.74 1.89 -11.25
CA GLY A 180 -4.56 2.74 -11.03
C GLY A 180 -3.40 2.00 -10.37
N ALA A 181 -3.21 0.71 -10.70
CA ALA A 181 -2.20 -0.16 -10.14
C ALA A 181 -1.54 -1.01 -11.23
N ASN A 182 -0.24 -1.27 -11.08
CA ASN A 182 0.55 -2.06 -12.04
C ASN A 182 1.32 -3.20 -11.33
N PRO A 183 0.62 -4.23 -10.82
CA PRO A 183 1.23 -5.33 -10.09
C PRO A 183 2.32 -6.10 -10.86
N TYR A 184 2.31 -6.12 -12.21
CA TYR A 184 3.44 -6.69 -12.97
C TYR A 184 4.76 -5.96 -12.73
N ALA A 185 4.73 -4.67 -12.40
CA ALA A 185 5.93 -3.89 -12.06
C ALA A 185 6.20 -3.86 -10.54
N SER A 186 5.13 -3.73 -9.74
CA SER A 186 5.24 -3.40 -8.31
C SER A 186 4.89 -4.54 -7.34
N ASN A 187 4.39 -5.70 -7.79
CA ASN A 187 3.93 -6.82 -6.96
C ASN A 187 2.85 -6.47 -5.92
N GLY A 188 1.79 -5.75 -6.32
CA GLY A 188 0.58 -5.58 -5.50
C GLY A 188 0.77 -4.84 -4.17
N SER A 189 0.90 -3.52 -4.24
CA SER A 189 1.08 -2.70 -3.04
C SER A 189 -0.11 -2.80 -2.06
N VAL A 190 0.14 -2.84 -0.75
CA VAL A 190 -0.83 -3.08 0.35
C VAL A 190 -1.64 -4.37 0.24
N CYS A 191 -1.41 -5.19 -0.78
CA CYS A 191 -2.03 -6.50 -0.91
C CYS A 191 -1.18 -7.59 -0.20
N THR A 192 0.13 -7.36 -0.04
CA THR A 192 1.08 -8.33 0.53
C THR A 192 1.00 -9.68 -0.20
N ALA A 193 1.03 -9.64 -1.53
CA ALA A 193 0.91 -10.81 -2.39
C ALA A 193 2.17 -10.97 -3.25
N PRO A 194 3.05 -11.93 -2.95
CA PRO A 194 4.13 -12.29 -3.87
C PRO A 194 3.55 -12.97 -5.11
N ASP A 195 4.30 -12.93 -6.21
CA ASP A 195 3.89 -13.49 -7.51
C ASP A 195 2.51 -13.01 -7.98
N PHE A 196 2.26 -11.70 -7.88
CA PHE A 196 1.02 -11.13 -8.41
C PHE A 196 0.82 -11.47 -9.91
N PRO A 197 1.84 -11.46 -10.78
CA PRO A 197 1.72 -11.95 -12.15
C PRO A 197 1.18 -13.38 -12.25
N GLY A 198 1.79 -14.35 -11.54
CA GLY A 198 1.31 -15.73 -11.54
C GLY A 198 -0.10 -15.87 -10.96
N ARG A 199 -0.48 -15.03 -9.98
CA ARG A 199 -1.84 -14.99 -9.44
C ARG A 199 -2.87 -14.45 -10.43
N ILE A 200 -2.51 -13.44 -11.24
CA ILE A 200 -3.35 -12.97 -12.36
C ILE A 200 -3.56 -14.10 -13.38
N GLU A 201 -2.49 -14.78 -13.77
CA GLU A 201 -2.56 -15.93 -14.69
C GLU A 201 -3.44 -17.06 -14.10
N ALA A 202 -3.29 -17.34 -12.81
CA ALA A 202 -4.09 -18.34 -12.10
C ALA A 202 -5.57 -17.98 -12.03
N ILE A 203 -5.94 -16.68 -11.90
CA ILE A 203 -7.34 -16.21 -11.98
C ILE A 203 -7.94 -16.58 -13.33
N LYS A 204 -7.23 -16.26 -14.41
CA LYS A 204 -7.71 -16.52 -15.77
C LYS A 204 -7.77 -18.01 -16.08
N THR A 205 -6.76 -18.76 -15.66
CA THR A 205 -6.67 -20.22 -15.89
C THR A 205 -7.83 -20.99 -15.28
N ARG A 206 -8.35 -20.55 -14.12
CA ARG A 206 -9.53 -21.14 -13.48
C ARG A 206 -10.87 -20.57 -14.01
N GLY A 207 -10.84 -19.78 -15.07
CA GLY A 207 -12.04 -19.20 -15.71
C GLY A 207 -12.51 -17.87 -15.12
N GLY A 208 -11.72 -17.26 -14.24
CA GLY A 208 -11.99 -15.92 -13.74
C GLY A 208 -11.65 -14.82 -14.74
N THR A 209 -12.12 -13.61 -14.48
CA THR A 209 -11.93 -12.42 -15.32
C THR A 209 -11.10 -11.36 -14.62
N VAL A 210 -10.15 -10.76 -15.33
CA VAL A 210 -9.34 -9.64 -14.84
C VAL A 210 -9.59 -8.40 -15.68
N VAL A 211 -10.03 -7.32 -15.02
CA VAL A 211 -10.26 -6.00 -15.63
C VAL A 211 -9.24 -5.01 -15.09
N VAL A 212 -8.56 -4.27 -15.96
CA VAL A 212 -7.64 -3.21 -15.58
C VAL A 212 -8.18 -1.86 -16.04
N VAL A 213 -8.34 -0.95 -15.08
CA VAL A 213 -8.73 0.44 -15.30
C VAL A 213 -7.50 1.31 -15.05
N ASP A 214 -6.87 1.76 -16.13
CA ASP A 214 -5.61 2.50 -16.08
C ASP A 214 -5.51 3.43 -17.30
N PRO A 215 -5.06 4.69 -17.14
CA PRO A 215 -4.87 5.60 -18.28
C PRO A 215 -3.82 5.11 -19.28
N ARG A 216 -2.94 4.18 -18.90
CA ARG A 216 -1.88 3.62 -19.73
C ARG A 216 -2.11 2.14 -19.98
N PHE A 217 -1.83 1.71 -21.21
CA PHE A 217 -1.76 0.28 -21.54
C PHE A 217 -0.46 -0.34 -21.00
N THR A 218 -0.45 -0.67 -19.71
CA THR A 218 0.69 -1.27 -19.01
C THR A 218 0.81 -2.77 -19.28
N ARG A 219 1.90 -3.40 -18.83
CA ARG A 219 2.00 -4.87 -18.85
C ARG A 219 0.87 -5.55 -18.07
N THR A 220 0.41 -4.97 -16.96
CA THR A 220 -0.76 -5.51 -16.25
C THR A 220 -2.02 -5.46 -17.14
N ALA A 221 -2.23 -4.35 -17.86
CA ALA A 221 -3.36 -4.21 -18.79
C ALA A 221 -3.27 -5.17 -19.98
N GLN A 222 -2.07 -5.43 -20.49
CA GLN A 222 -1.83 -6.38 -21.58
C GLN A 222 -2.23 -7.82 -21.19
N GLU A 223 -2.04 -8.18 -19.93
CA GLU A 223 -2.28 -9.54 -19.42
C GLU A 223 -3.71 -9.71 -18.89
N ALA A 224 -4.48 -8.62 -18.79
CA ALA A 224 -5.88 -8.61 -18.39
C ALA A 224 -6.81 -9.04 -19.54
N ASP A 225 -8.05 -9.40 -19.20
CA ASP A 225 -9.10 -9.71 -20.19
C ASP A 225 -9.71 -8.44 -20.79
N THR A 226 -9.75 -7.36 -19.99
CA THR A 226 -10.27 -6.07 -20.43
C THR A 226 -9.42 -4.94 -19.88
N TRP A 227 -9.10 -3.98 -20.74
CA TRP A 227 -8.49 -2.71 -20.36
C TRP A 227 -9.44 -1.56 -20.62
N LEU A 228 -9.69 -0.75 -19.58
CA LEU A 228 -10.45 0.49 -19.67
C LEU A 228 -9.50 1.68 -19.56
N ALA A 229 -9.35 2.40 -20.67
CA ALA A 229 -8.48 3.57 -20.80
C ALA A 229 -9.11 4.82 -20.16
N ILE A 230 -9.17 4.84 -18.82
CA ILE A 230 -9.78 5.94 -18.07
C ILE A 230 -8.94 7.23 -18.19
N ARG A 231 -9.59 8.40 -18.22
CA ARG A 231 -8.92 9.70 -18.11
C ARG A 231 -8.34 9.86 -16.69
N PRO A 232 -7.09 10.32 -16.53
CA PRO A 232 -6.47 10.46 -15.22
C PRO A 232 -7.34 11.24 -14.21
N ALA A 233 -7.34 10.79 -12.96
CA ALA A 233 -8.06 11.40 -11.83
C ALA A 233 -9.59 11.37 -11.90
N SER A 234 -10.19 10.56 -12.79
CA SER A 234 -11.64 10.39 -12.91
C SER A 234 -12.20 9.10 -12.27
N ASP A 235 -11.37 8.38 -11.51
CA ASP A 235 -11.69 7.08 -10.89
C ASP A 235 -12.92 7.14 -9.97
N ALA A 236 -13.06 8.22 -9.21
CA ALA A 236 -14.22 8.41 -8.33
C ALA A 236 -15.54 8.54 -9.12
N LEU A 237 -15.51 9.16 -10.31
CA LEU A 237 -16.67 9.26 -11.18
C LEU A 237 -17.04 7.90 -11.78
N PHE A 238 -16.03 7.15 -12.24
CA PHE A 238 -16.23 5.78 -12.72
C PHE A 238 -16.85 4.89 -11.64
N LEU A 239 -16.29 4.87 -10.44
CA LEU A 239 -16.81 4.05 -9.34
C LEU A 239 -18.22 4.50 -8.89
N MET A 240 -18.52 5.80 -8.87
CA MET A 240 -19.89 6.27 -8.62
C MET A 240 -20.89 5.81 -9.68
N ALA A 241 -20.48 5.74 -10.95
CA ALA A 241 -21.32 5.21 -12.02
C ALA A 241 -21.51 3.70 -11.94
N VAL A 242 -20.49 2.96 -11.50
CA VAL A 242 -20.65 1.53 -11.15
C VAL A 242 -21.68 1.38 -10.02
N VAL A 243 -21.58 2.18 -8.95
CA VAL A 243 -22.57 2.17 -7.85
C VAL A 243 -23.97 2.51 -8.36
N ASN A 244 -24.10 3.50 -9.25
CA ASN A 244 -25.37 3.86 -9.88
C ASN A 244 -25.99 2.67 -10.62
N VAL A 245 -25.23 1.99 -11.46
CA VAL A 245 -25.69 0.80 -12.20
C VAL A 245 -26.12 -0.31 -11.24
N LEU A 246 -25.34 -0.56 -10.18
CA LEU A 246 -25.68 -1.59 -9.20
C LEU A 246 -27.06 -1.34 -8.56
N PHE A 247 -27.39 -0.10 -8.22
CA PHE A 247 -28.72 0.23 -7.70
C PHE A 247 -29.80 0.25 -8.77
N ALA A 248 -29.55 0.88 -9.93
CA ALA A 248 -30.53 1.05 -11.00
C ALA A 248 -31.00 -0.29 -11.58
N GLU A 249 -30.10 -1.29 -11.61
CA GLU A 249 -30.39 -2.63 -12.14
C GLU A 249 -30.68 -3.66 -11.04
N ASN A 250 -30.80 -3.24 -9.78
CA ASN A 250 -31.05 -4.12 -8.61
C ASN A 250 -30.00 -5.23 -8.44
N LEU A 251 -28.72 -4.91 -8.67
CA LEU A 251 -27.58 -5.82 -8.60
C LEU A 251 -26.85 -5.79 -7.24
N VAL A 252 -27.39 -5.08 -6.25
CA VAL A 252 -26.83 -4.99 -4.89
C VAL A 252 -27.05 -6.31 -4.13
N LYS A 253 -25.98 -6.85 -3.55
CA LYS A 253 -25.91 -8.16 -2.88
C LYS A 253 -25.21 -8.09 -1.51
N ILE A 254 -25.57 -7.10 -0.69
CA ILE A 254 -24.95 -6.92 0.64
C ILE A 254 -25.19 -8.17 1.51
N GLN A 255 -24.14 -8.68 2.16
CA GLN A 255 -24.26 -9.79 3.11
C GLN A 255 -24.98 -9.36 4.40
N ASP A 256 -25.89 -10.18 4.93
CA ASP A 256 -26.65 -9.89 6.16
C ASP A 256 -25.77 -9.51 7.35
N ARG A 257 -24.65 -10.21 7.54
CA ARG A 257 -23.69 -9.92 8.64
C ARG A 257 -23.03 -8.55 8.53
N ILE A 258 -22.95 -8.00 7.32
CA ILE A 258 -22.41 -6.66 7.06
C ILE A 258 -23.53 -5.63 7.12
N ALA A 259 -24.74 -5.97 6.63
CA ALA A 259 -25.89 -5.06 6.57
C ALA A 259 -26.20 -4.41 7.93
N VAL A 260 -26.09 -5.16 9.03
CA VAL A 260 -26.32 -4.65 10.40
C VAL A 260 -25.26 -3.66 10.90
N LEU A 261 -24.12 -3.57 10.22
CA LEU A 261 -23.00 -2.67 10.54
C LEU A 261 -22.96 -1.44 9.64
N LEU A 262 -23.76 -1.40 8.58
CA LEU A 262 -23.73 -0.31 7.61
C LEU A 262 -24.41 0.95 8.13
N ASN A 263 -23.84 2.08 7.76
CA ASN A 263 -24.42 3.41 7.94
C ASN A 263 -24.32 4.17 6.61
N GLY A 264 -25.37 4.90 6.23
CA GLY A 264 -25.37 5.72 5.01
C GLY A 264 -25.68 4.98 3.69
N LEU A 265 -26.27 3.78 3.74
CA LEU A 265 -26.65 3.04 2.51
C LEU A 265 -27.67 3.80 1.67
N GLU A 266 -28.66 4.43 2.32
CA GLU A 266 -29.64 5.26 1.62
C GLU A 266 -28.99 6.53 1.07
N ASP A 267 -28.08 7.14 1.81
CA ASP A 267 -27.36 8.36 1.37
C ASP A 267 -26.57 8.10 0.09
N ILE A 268 -25.86 6.96 -0.01
CA ILE A 268 -25.13 6.62 -1.24
C ILE A 268 -26.08 6.29 -2.39
N ARG A 269 -27.21 5.63 -2.13
CA ARG A 269 -28.24 5.35 -3.14
C ARG A 269 -28.81 6.64 -3.75
N GLN A 270 -29.01 7.66 -2.93
CA GLN A 270 -29.46 8.98 -3.42
C GLN A 270 -28.31 9.72 -4.13
N ALA A 271 -27.13 9.75 -3.53
CA ALA A 271 -25.97 10.46 -4.08
C ALA A 271 -25.54 9.93 -5.45
N CYS A 272 -25.69 8.63 -5.72
CA CYS A 272 -25.27 8.02 -6.99
C CYS A 272 -26.19 8.34 -8.17
N GLN A 273 -27.42 8.83 -7.95
CA GLN A 273 -28.41 9.03 -9.04
C GLN A 273 -27.90 9.94 -10.16
N ARG A 274 -27.14 10.99 -9.83
CA ARG A 274 -26.59 11.95 -10.79
C ARG A 274 -25.37 11.45 -11.58
N PHE A 275 -24.80 10.31 -11.19
CA PHE A 275 -23.62 9.73 -11.81
C PHE A 275 -24.02 8.55 -12.70
N THR A 276 -24.90 8.78 -13.67
CA THR A 276 -25.20 7.74 -14.66
C THR A 276 -23.97 7.47 -15.53
N PRO A 277 -23.85 6.29 -16.15
CA PRO A 277 -22.77 6.02 -17.12
C PRO A 277 -22.64 7.10 -18.20
N GLU A 278 -23.76 7.65 -18.68
CA GLU A 278 -23.77 8.78 -19.63
C GLU A 278 -23.20 10.05 -19.03
N ALA A 279 -23.62 10.42 -17.82
CA ALA A 279 -23.22 11.67 -17.17
C ALA A 279 -21.72 11.74 -16.88
N VAL A 280 -21.07 10.58 -16.67
CA VAL A 280 -19.63 10.50 -16.38
C VAL A 280 -18.77 10.18 -17.61
N SER A 281 -19.38 9.82 -18.75
CA SER A 281 -18.66 9.31 -19.93
C SER A 281 -17.61 10.30 -20.44
N ASP A 282 -17.99 11.56 -20.64
CA ASP A 282 -17.06 12.58 -21.11
C ASP A 282 -15.92 12.79 -20.10
N ALA A 283 -16.22 12.91 -18.81
CA ALA A 283 -15.17 13.15 -17.80
C ALA A 283 -14.21 11.96 -17.66
N THR A 284 -14.73 10.73 -17.75
CA THR A 284 -13.94 9.50 -17.62
C THR A 284 -13.28 9.04 -18.91
N GLY A 285 -13.79 9.48 -20.07
CA GLY A 285 -13.41 8.96 -21.38
C GLY A 285 -13.87 7.52 -21.65
N LEU A 286 -14.74 6.95 -20.80
CA LEU A 286 -15.21 5.58 -20.92
C LEU A 286 -16.58 5.53 -21.62
N ASP A 287 -16.78 4.50 -22.43
CA ASP A 287 -18.09 4.19 -23.01
C ASP A 287 -19.10 3.85 -21.89
N PRO A 288 -20.29 4.50 -21.84
CA PRO A 288 -21.35 4.16 -20.91
C PRO A 288 -21.67 2.66 -20.86
N GLN A 289 -21.62 1.98 -21.99
CA GLN A 289 -21.91 0.55 -22.07
C GLN A 289 -20.81 -0.30 -21.43
N ALA A 290 -19.54 0.11 -21.53
CA ALA A 290 -18.43 -0.57 -20.86
C ALA A 290 -18.55 -0.47 -19.33
N ILE A 291 -18.98 0.69 -18.80
CA ILE A 291 -19.24 0.87 -17.36
C ILE A 291 -20.34 -0.10 -16.88
N ARG A 292 -21.45 -0.18 -17.63
CA ARG A 292 -22.54 -1.13 -17.32
C ARG A 292 -22.07 -2.57 -17.36
N GLN A 293 -21.33 -2.94 -18.41
CA GLN A 293 -20.87 -4.31 -18.59
C GLN A 293 -19.99 -4.74 -17.42
N VAL A 294 -19.02 -3.91 -17.02
CA VAL A 294 -18.17 -4.18 -15.87
C VAL A 294 -18.96 -4.33 -14.56
N ALA A 295 -19.96 -3.48 -14.32
CA ALA A 295 -20.80 -3.60 -13.13
C ALA A 295 -21.62 -4.91 -13.12
N ARG A 296 -22.15 -5.31 -14.29
CA ARG A 296 -22.91 -6.55 -14.48
C ARG A 296 -22.03 -7.79 -14.30
N ASP A 297 -20.88 -7.82 -14.96
CA ASP A 297 -19.94 -8.94 -14.89
C ASP A 297 -19.44 -9.15 -13.47
N MET A 298 -19.07 -8.06 -12.78
CA MET A 298 -18.65 -8.09 -11.38
C MET A 298 -19.76 -8.61 -10.45
N SER A 299 -21.02 -8.19 -10.66
CA SER A 299 -22.13 -8.69 -9.84
C SER A 299 -22.51 -10.13 -10.19
N ALA A 300 -22.36 -10.55 -11.45
CA ALA A 300 -22.68 -11.90 -11.90
C ALA A 300 -21.66 -12.95 -11.45
N ALA A 301 -20.40 -12.56 -11.23
CA ALA A 301 -19.35 -13.44 -10.74
C ALA A 301 -19.69 -14.04 -9.36
N SER A 302 -19.23 -15.28 -9.11
CA SER A 302 -19.41 -15.95 -7.81
C SER A 302 -18.68 -15.24 -6.68
N SER A 303 -17.52 -14.66 -6.99
CA SER A 303 -16.72 -13.82 -6.10
C SER A 303 -16.01 -12.73 -6.89
N ALA A 304 -15.90 -11.53 -6.31
CA ALA A 304 -15.26 -10.41 -6.98
C ALA A 304 -14.42 -9.57 -6.02
N ALA A 305 -13.33 -8.98 -6.48
CA ALA A 305 -12.56 -8.03 -5.70
C ALA A 305 -12.19 -6.80 -6.53
N VAL A 306 -12.43 -5.62 -5.96
CA VAL A 306 -11.97 -4.34 -6.50
C VAL A 306 -10.76 -3.88 -5.72
N TYR A 307 -9.68 -3.59 -6.43
CA TYR A 307 -8.37 -3.25 -5.87
C TYR A 307 -7.83 -1.98 -6.52
N GLY A 308 -7.68 -0.91 -5.73
CA GLY A 308 -7.12 0.37 -6.19
C GLY A 308 -5.84 0.75 -5.44
N ARG A 309 -4.85 1.34 -6.14
CA ARG A 309 -3.56 1.77 -5.55
C ARG A 309 -3.11 3.17 -5.97
N ILE A 310 -1.79 3.41 -6.02
CA ILE A 310 -1.17 4.74 -6.08
C ILE A 310 -1.77 5.65 -7.15
N GLY A 311 -2.21 5.10 -8.29
CA GLY A 311 -2.87 5.84 -9.35
C GLY A 311 -4.23 6.42 -8.95
N THR A 312 -4.95 5.79 -8.02
CA THR A 312 -6.22 6.33 -7.48
C THR A 312 -6.00 7.22 -6.26
N THR A 313 -4.89 7.07 -5.52
CA THR A 313 -4.63 7.84 -4.29
C THR A 313 -3.86 9.14 -4.54
N THR A 314 -3.05 9.23 -5.58
CA THR A 314 -2.30 10.45 -5.94
C THR A 314 -3.11 11.41 -6.81
N THR A 315 -4.40 11.53 -6.50
CA THR A 315 -5.39 12.34 -7.24
C THR A 315 -6.20 13.20 -6.27
N GLU A 316 -6.83 14.26 -6.77
CA GLU A 316 -7.62 15.21 -5.96
C GLU A 316 -8.72 14.51 -5.12
N PHE A 317 -9.38 13.51 -5.69
CA PHE A 317 -10.45 12.75 -5.04
C PHE A 317 -10.01 11.39 -4.51
N GLY A 318 -8.72 11.21 -4.20
CA GLY A 318 -8.18 9.88 -3.88
C GLY A 318 -8.77 9.23 -2.63
N THR A 319 -9.20 10.01 -1.63
CA THR A 319 -9.89 9.47 -0.44
C THR A 319 -11.29 8.96 -0.82
N THR A 320 -12.00 9.72 -1.66
CA THR A 320 -13.32 9.33 -2.18
C THR A 320 -13.21 8.09 -3.06
N ALA A 321 -12.23 8.03 -3.97
CA ALA A 321 -12.00 6.83 -4.80
C ALA A 321 -11.67 5.61 -3.93
N SER A 322 -10.82 5.76 -2.91
CA SER A 322 -10.48 4.68 -1.98
C SER A 322 -11.68 4.18 -1.17
N TRP A 323 -12.54 5.09 -0.72
CA TRP A 323 -13.81 4.77 -0.06
C TRP A 323 -14.77 4.05 -1.02
N LEU A 324 -14.89 4.51 -2.26
CA LEU A 324 -15.77 3.91 -3.25
C LEU A 324 -15.33 2.49 -3.67
N VAL A 325 -14.03 2.19 -3.65
CA VAL A 325 -13.55 0.80 -3.80
C VAL A 325 -14.16 -0.10 -2.73
N ASP A 326 -14.15 0.34 -1.46
CA ASP A 326 -14.75 -0.43 -0.36
C ASP A 326 -16.28 -0.48 -0.45
N VAL A 327 -16.93 0.60 -0.89
CA VAL A 327 -18.38 0.64 -1.15
C VAL A 327 -18.76 -0.37 -2.23
N VAL A 328 -18.05 -0.41 -3.36
CA VAL A 328 -18.34 -1.36 -4.44
C VAL A 328 -18.15 -2.81 -3.97
N ASN A 329 -17.05 -3.11 -3.27
CA ASN A 329 -16.86 -4.43 -2.65
C ASN A 329 -18.00 -4.78 -1.67
N THR A 330 -18.51 -3.80 -0.92
CA THR A 330 -19.63 -3.99 0.02
C THR A 330 -20.95 -4.27 -0.72
N LEU A 331 -21.30 -3.42 -1.69
CA LEU A 331 -22.56 -3.50 -2.43
C LEU A 331 -22.66 -4.77 -3.29
N THR A 332 -21.53 -5.32 -3.73
CA THR A 332 -21.49 -6.58 -4.48
C THR A 332 -21.44 -7.82 -3.59
N GLY A 333 -21.43 -7.65 -2.25
CA GLY A 333 -21.38 -8.77 -1.32
C GLY A 333 -19.99 -9.37 -1.12
N ASN A 334 -18.94 -8.66 -1.52
CA ASN A 334 -17.58 -9.16 -1.54
C ASN A 334 -16.67 -8.60 -0.45
N LEU A 335 -17.11 -7.61 0.34
CA LEU A 335 -16.34 -7.16 1.49
C LEU A 335 -16.30 -8.25 2.58
N ASP A 336 -15.09 -8.55 3.03
CA ASP A 336 -14.74 -9.57 4.00
C ASP A 336 -15.21 -10.99 3.62
N SER A 337 -15.44 -11.26 2.33
CA SER A 337 -15.89 -12.57 1.81
C SER A 337 -14.73 -13.37 1.21
N VAL A 338 -14.82 -14.71 1.26
CA VAL A 338 -13.88 -15.58 0.53
C VAL A 338 -14.01 -15.29 -0.98
N GLY A 339 -12.87 -15.13 -1.66
CA GLY A 339 -12.78 -14.68 -3.04
C GLY A 339 -13.01 -13.18 -3.24
N GLY A 340 -13.36 -12.45 -2.18
CA GLY A 340 -13.59 -11.00 -2.21
C GLY A 340 -12.43 -10.18 -1.63
N ALA A 341 -12.74 -8.98 -1.12
CA ALA A 341 -11.79 -8.14 -0.43
C ALA A 341 -11.79 -8.46 1.07
N MET A 342 -10.76 -9.13 1.58
CA MET A 342 -10.73 -9.71 2.94
C MET A 342 -9.85 -8.94 3.91
N PHE A 343 -10.21 -8.96 5.20
CA PHE A 343 -9.31 -8.55 6.26
C PHE A 343 -8.44 -9.72 6.72
N ALA A 344 -7.14 -9.49 6.86
CA ALA A 344 -6.24 -10.48 7.44
C ALA A 344 -6.57 -10.67 8.94
N LYS A 345 -6.57 -11.93 9.40
CA LYS A 345 -6.62 -12.22 10.83
C LYS A 345 -5.28 -11.81 11.46
N PRO A 346 -5.27 -10.88 12.41
CA PRO A 346 -4.02 -10.40 12.98
C PRO A 346 -3.37 -11.48 13.84
N VAL A 347 -2.05 -11.68 13.66
CA VAL A 347 -1.25 -12.65 14.43
C VAL A 347 -1.12 -12.24 15.91
N LEU A 348 -1.15 -10.94 16.19
CA LEU A 348 -1.11 -10.36 17.53
C LEU A 348 -2.22 -9.32 17.70
N GLY A 349 -2.71 -9.13 18.92
CA GLY A 349 -3.82 -8.22 19.16
C GLY A 349 -3.45 -6.74 18.95
N GLY A 350 -4.28 -6.01 18.19
CA GLY A 350 -4.16 -4.58 17.86
C GLY A 350 -5.34 -3.72 18.34
N PRO A 351 -5.43 -2.44 17.91
CA PRO A 351 -6.45 -1.49 18.37
C PRO A 351 -7.90 -1.92 18.11
N THR A 352 -8.14 -2.70 17.06
CA THR A 352 -9.46 -3.19 16.62
C THR A 352 -9.75 -4.62 17.08
N THR A 353 -8.79 -5.29 17.74
CA THR A 353 -8.93 -6.67 18.20
C THR A 353 -9.07 -6.76 19.72
N ARG A 354 -9.15 -5.61 20.41
CA ARG A 354 -9.28 -5.50 21.86
C ARG A 354 -10.51 -4.65 22.16
N GLY A 355 -11.19 -4.94 23.26
CA GLY A 355 -12.39 -4.23 23.69
C GLY A 355 -13.69 -4.90 23.23
N THR A 356 -14.79 -4.17 23.32
CA THR A 356 -16.12 -4.66 22.95
C THR A 356 -16.37 -4.43 21.46
N SER A 357 -16.76 -5.48 20.73
CA SER A 357 -17.15 -5.39 19.32
C SER A 357 -18.15 -4.26 19.08
N GLY A 358 -17.94 -3.47 18.02
CA GLY A 358 -18.78 -2.33 17.67
C GLY A 358 -18.56 -1.06 18.51
N LYS A 359 -17.63 -1.07 19.49
CA LYS A 359 -17.27 0.12 20.28
C LYS A 359 -15.80 0.47 20.08
N GLY A 360 -15.53 1.75 19.82
CA GLY A 360 -14.17 2.27 19.70
C GLY A 360 -14.14 3.80 19.78
N SER A 361 -12.95 4.38 19.95
CA SER A 361 -12.77 5.83 19.96
C SER A 361 -13.00 6.49 18.59
N GLY A 362 -13.15 5.68 17.54
CA GLY A 362 -13.27 6.11 16.16
C GLY A 362 -11.97 6.66 15.59
N PHE A 363 -11.96 6.88 14.28
CA PHE A 363 -10.88 7.56 13.60
C PHE A 363 -11.17 9.07 13.50
N ARG A 364 -10.14 9.88 13.72
CA ARG A 364 -10.21 11.34 13.64
C ARG A 364 -8.90 11.89 13.08
N ILE A 365 -9.02 12.77 12.10
CA ILE A 365 -7.95 13.65 11.59
C ILE A 365 -7.94 14.97 12.38
N GLY A 366 -6.89 15.77 12.25
CA GLY A 366 -6.70 17.03 12.98
C GLY A 366 -6.47 16.86 14.48
N ARG A 367 -5.85 15.75 14.89
CA ARG A 367 -5.59 15.49 16.32
C ARG A 367 -4.72 16.60 16.91
N GLY A 368 -5.10 17.11 18.08
CA GLY A 368 -4.40 18.24 18.71
C GLY A 368 -4.64 19.59 18.04
N GLY A 369 -5.59 19.69 17.10
CA GLY A 369 -5.87 20.93 16.37
C GLY A 369 -4.96 21.18 15.16
N GLY A 370 -4.12 20.19 14.80
CA GLY A 370 -3.19 20.26 13.68
C GLY A 370 -3.88 20.53 12.34
N LYS A 371 -3.31 21.47 11.58
CA LYS A 371 -3.79 21.89 10.26
C LYS A 371 -2.62 22.03 9.32
N THR A 372 -2.80 21.51 8.10
CA THR A 372 -1.82 21.66 7.02
C THR A 372 -1.51 23.13 6.78
N LYS A 373 -0.22 23.47 6.67
CA LYS A 373 0.23 24.86 6.52
C LYS A 373 -0.23 25.53 5.22
N VAL A 374 -0.44 24.75 4.16
CA VAL A 374 -0.78 25.28 2.82
C VAL A 374 -2.27 25.59 2.71
N ASN A 375 -3.14 24.63 3.04
CA ASN A 375 -4.58 24.74 2.77
C ASN A 375 -5.45 24.75 4.04
N GLY A 376 -4.86 24.63 5.23
CA GLY A 376 -5.61 24.66 6.50
C GLY A 376 -6.47 23.43 6.77
N TYR A 377 -6.36 22.37 5.97
CA TYR A 377 -7.06 21.10 6.20
C TYR A 377 -6.55 20.38 7.45
N PRO A 378 -7.40 19.61 8.16
CA PRO A 378 -6.96 18.81 9.29
C PRO A 378 -5.83 17.82 8.93
N GLU A 379 -4.79 17.74 9.75
CA GLU A 379 -3.66 16.84 9.52
C GLU A 379 -4.00 15.36 9.79
N VAL A 380 -3.40 14.45 9.01
CA VAL A 380 -3.69 13.01 9.13
C VAL A 380 -2.71 12.30 10.06
N MET A 381 -1.40 12.58 9.93
CA MET A 381 -0.34 11.79 10.57
C MET A 381 0.30 12.46 11.80
N GLY A 382 0.19 13.77 11.90
CA GLY A 382 0.93 14.59 12.85
C GLY A 382 0.96 15.99 12.32
#